data_AF-X1BIQ4-F1
#
_entry.id   AF-X1BIQ4-F1
#
_cell.length_a   1.000
_cell.length_b   1.000
_cell.length_c   1.000
_cell.angle_alpha   90.00
_cell.angle_beta   90.00
_cell.angle_gamma   90.00
#
_symmetry.space_group_name_H-M   'P 1'
#
loop_
_entity.id
_entity.type
_entity.pdbx_description
1 polymer ?
#
loop_
_entity_poly.entity_id
_entity_poly.type
_entity_poly.pdbx_seq_one_letter_code
_entity_poly.pdbx_strand_id
1 'polypeptide(L)' 'DFKNHLCTPKNTATNKLTPTDLDKLPWTTFRRGNGEWIFSNRATYLLEAISNDHTNFGNHHYWLYEDNKFIARRKTQ' A
#
# COMPACT_ATOMS: atom_id res chain seq x y z
N ASP A 1 16.34 12.55 4.52
CA ASP A 1 16.86 12.80 3.16
C ASP A 1 16.65 11.52 2.34
N PHE A 2 15.53 11.41 1.61
CA PHE A 2 15.19 10.22 0.79
C PHE A 2 15.92 10.29 -0.56
N LYS A 3 17.25 10.25 -0.54
CA LYS A 3 18.06 10.15 -1.75
C LYS A 3 18.68 8.76 -1.80
N ASN A 4 18.32 7.99 -2.84
CA ASN A 4 19.06 6.86 -3.40
C ASN A 4 18.70 5.41 -2.99
N HIS A 5 17.45 5.10 -2.65
CA HIS A 5 16.94 3.74 -2.91
C HIS A 5 15.97 3.78 -4.09
N LEU A 6 16.49 3.39 -5.25
CA LEU A 6 15.82 3.30 -6.56
C LEU A 6 14.79 2.17 -6.55
N CYS A 7 13.70 2.37 -5.82
CA CYS A 7 12.50 1.57 -5.99
C CYS A 7 11.59 2.30 -6.95
N THR A 8 11.99 2.29 -8.21
CA THR A 8 11.27 2.93 -9.32
C THR A 8 10.02 2.10 -9.62
N PRO A 9 8.81 2.55 -9.26
CA PRO A 9 7.60 1.79 -9.53
C PRO A 9 7.32 1.88 -11.02
N LYS A 10 7.24 0.74 -11.71
CA LYS A 10 6.95 0.66 -13.16
C LYS A 10 5.57 1.18 -13.57
N ASN A 11 4.83 1.88 -12.70
CA ASN A 11 3.50 2.40 -13.01
C ASN A 11 3.12 3.71 -12.30
N THR A 12 4.09 4.57 -11.99
CA THR A 12 3.80 5.93 -11.51
C THR A 12 4.71 6.91 -12.23
N ALA A 13 4.15 7.82 -13.02
CA ALA A 13 4.89 8.81 -13.79
C ALA A 13 5.72 9.80 -12.94
N THR A 14 5.73 9.68 -11.60
CA THR A 14 6.26 10.71 -10.69
C THR A 14 7.02 10.19 -9.45
N ASN A 15 7.41 8.91 -9.36
CA ASN A 15 8.20 8.37 -8.23
C ASN A 15 7.60 8.60 -6.82
N LYS A 16 6.31 8.92 -6.72
CA LYS A 16 5.64 9.17 -5.44
C LYS A 16 4.45 8.24 -5.29
N LEU A 17 4.44 7.51 -4.18
CA LEU A 17 3.29 6.82 -3.62
C LEU A 17 2.20 7.87 -3.32
N THR A 18 1.26 8.09 -4.23
CA THR A 18 0.15 9.01 -3.97
C THR A 18 -1.06 8.24 -3.42
N PRO A 19 -1.81 8.80 -2.46
CA PRO A 19 -3.06 8.18 -1.99
C PRO A 19 -4.04 7.89 -3.14
N THR A 20 -4.11 8.77 -4.14
CA THR A 20 -4.96 8.61 -5.32
C THR A 20 -4.59 7.38 -6.15
N ASP A 21 -3.30 7.09 -6.33
CA ASP A 21 -2.86 5.91 -7.08
C ASP A 21 -3.08 4.64 -6.27
N LEU A 22 -2.89 4.71 -4.95
CA LEU A 22 -3.25 3.61 -4.03
C LEU A 22 -4.74 3.30 -4.07
N ASP A 23 -5.61 4.29 -4.18
CA ASP A 23 -7.06 4.09 -4.26
C ASP A 23 -7.54 3.44 -5.56
N LYS A 24 -6.76 3.55 -6.65
CA LYS A 24 -7.07 2.91 -7.94
C LYS A 24 -6.71 1.43 -7.99
N LEU A 25 -5.94 0.92 -7.02
CA LEU A 25 -5.59 -0.50 -6.99
C LEU A 25 -6.84 -1.38 -6.81
N PRO A 26 -6.84 -2.62 -7.31
CA PRO A 26 -8.00 -3.52 -7.23
C PRO A 26 -8.16 -4.10 -5.82
N TRP A 27 -8.57 -3.27 -4.87
CA TRP A 27 -8.85 -3.65 -3.50
C TRP A 27 -10.09 -4.55 -3.42
N THR A 28 -10.03 -5.54 -2.53
CA THR A 28 -11.13 -6.44 -2.21
C THR A 28 -11.60 -6.13 -0.80
N THR A 29 -12.89 -5.86 -0.62
CA THR A 29 -13.46 -5.61 0.70
C THR A 29 -13.41 -6.87 1.56
N PHE A 30 -13.10 -6.73 2.85
CA PHE A 30 -13.24 -7.85 3.77
C PHE A 30 -14.73 -8.21 3.92
N ARG A 31 -15.05 -9.51 3.95
CA ARG A 31 -16.43 -9.98 4.19
C ARG A 31 -16.96 -9.59 5.58
N ARG A 32 -16.07 -9.31 6.53
CA ARG A 32 -16.36 -8.87 7.89
C ARG A 32 -15.35 -7.78 8.27
N GLY A 33 -15.83 -6.60 8.65
CA GLY A 33 -15.00 -5.46 9.08
C GLY A 33 -14.92 -4.31 8.07
N ASN A 34 -14.30 -3.21 8.48
CA ASN A 34 -14.24 -1.94 7.74
C ASN A 34 -12.90 -1.75 6.99
N GLY A 35 -12.41 -2.81 6.36
CA GLY A 35 -11.13 -2.79 5.66
C GLY A 35 -11.19 -3.46 4.29
N GLU A 36 -10.10 -3.31 3.57
CA GLU A 36 -9.90 -3.88 2.25
C GLU A 36 -8.53 -4.53 2.17
N TRP A 37 -8.33 -5.43 1.22
CA TRP A 37 -7.06 -6.10 1.00
C TRP A 37 -6.74 -6.24 -0.48
N ILE A 38 -5.46 -6.43 -0.78
CA ILE A 38 -4.95 -6.74 -2.12
C ILE A 38 -3.77 -7.72 -1.98
N PHE A 39 -3.50 -8.50 -3.02
CA PHE A 39 -2.25 -9.27 -3.08
C PHE A 39 -1.04 -8.33 -3.09
N SER A 40 -0.04 -8.60 -2.26
CA SER A 40 1.15 -7.76 -2.11
C SER A 40 1.93 -7.62 -3.42
N ASN A 41 1.94 -8.66 -4.26
CA ASN A 41 2.56 -8.63 -5.58
C ASN A 41 1.92 -7.64 -6.58
N ARG A 42 0.69 -7.16 -6.32
CA ARG A 42 0.04 -6.11 -7.13
C ARG A 42 0.41 -4.70 -6.69
N ALA A 43 1.06 -4.56 -5.54
CA ALA A 43 1.50 -3.28 -4.99
C ALA A 43 2.86 -3.47 -4.29
N THR A 44 3.85 -3.94 -5.04
CA THR A 44 5.20 -4.23 -4.53
C THR A 44 5.87 -3.01 -3.88
N TYR A 45 5.59 -1.81 -4.40
CA TYR A 45 6.07 -0.56 -3.84
C TYR A 45 5.42 -0.22 -2.48
N LEU A 46 4.14 -0.56 -2.30
CA LEU A 46 3.45 -0.40 -1.02
C LEU A 46 3.92 -1.45 -0.02
N LEU A 47 4.16 -2.69 -0.47
CA LEU A 47 4.79 -3.74 0.34
C LEU A 47 6.12 -3.26 0.92
N GLU A 48 6.99 -2.69 0.08
CA GLU A 48 8.27 -2.16 0.53
C GLU A 48 8.10 -1.00 1.50
N ALA A 49 7.19 -0.05 1.22
CA ALA A 49 6.96 1.07 2.12
C ALA A 49 6.50 0.61 3.51
N ILE A 50 5.54 -0.31 3.59
CA ILE A 50 5.06 -0.88 4.86
C ILE A 50 6.18 -1.65 5.57
N SER A 51 7.02 -2.38 4.83
CA SER A 51 8.19 -3.09 5.39
C SER A 51 9.23 -2.12 5.99
N ASN A 52 9.27 -0.88 5.51
CA ASN A 52 10.06 0.23 6.06
C ASN A 52 9.27 1.09 7.07
N ASP A 53 8.22 0.52 7.69
CA ASP A 53 7.38 1.17 8.71
C ASP A 53 6.56 2.38 8.22
N HIS A 54 6.44 2.57 6.90
CA HIS A 54 5.54 3.58 6.33
C HIS A 54 4.15 2.99 6.15
N THR A 55 3.33 3.09 7.19
CA THR A 55 2.02 2.43 7.27
C THR A 55 0.83 3.35 7.02
N ASN A 56 1.01 4.66 6.85
CA ASN A 56 -0.10 5.61 6.70
C ASN A 56 0.04 6.44 5.42
N PHE A 57 -0.96 6.39 4.55
CA PHE A 57 -1.04 7.19 3.33
C PHE A 57 -2.44 7.77 3.16
N GLY A 58 -2.54 9.10 3.07
CA GLY A 58 -3.83 9.78 3.03
C GLY A 58 -4.67 9.44 4.27
N ASN A 59 -5.92 9.03 4.05
CA ASN A 59 -6.85 8.66 5.12
C ASN A 59 -6.88 7.15 5.39
N HIS A 60 -5.82 6.42 5.07
CA HIS A 60 -5.76 4.97 5.25
C HIS A 60 -4.51 4.55 6.02
N HIS A 61 -4.72 3.59 6.92
CA HIS A 61 -3.67 2.81 7.58
C HIS A 61 -3.54 1.46 6.87
N TYR A 62 -2.31 1.05 6.59
CA TYR A 62 -1.94 -0.13 5.83
C TYR A 62 -1.06 -1.07 6.65
N TRP A 63 -1.26 -2.37 6.49
CA TRP A 63 -0.45 -3.40 7.17
C TRP A 63 -0.31 -4.66 6.30
N LEU A 64 0.71 -5.45 6.59
CA LEU A 64 0.92 -6.75 5.94
C LEU A 64 0.12 -7.84 6.65
N TYR A 65 -0.45 -8.76 5.87
CA TYR A 65 -1.32 -9.83 6.36
C TYR A 65 -0.93 -11.17 5.70
N GLU A 66 -1.11 -12.27 6.44
CA GLU A 66 -0.75 -13.65 6.04
C GLU A 66 0.68 -13.74 5.47
N ASP A 67 1.68 -13.49 6.31
CA ASP A 67 3.10 -13.60 5.94
C ASP A 67 3.46 -12.79 4.68
N ASN A 68 3.04 -11.52 4.65
CA ASN A 68 3.27 -10.57 3.57
C ASN A 68 2.65 -10.95 2.22
N LYS A 69 1.76 -11.95 2.18
CA LYS A 69 1.02 -12.33 0.97
C LYS A 69 -0.02 -11.29 0.57
N PHE A 70 -0.60 -10.61 1.55
CA PHE A 70 -1.59 -9.56 1.33
C PHE A 70 -1.17 -8.26 2.00
N ILE A 71 -1.62 -7.17 1.40
CA ILE A 71 -1.62 -5.86 2.04
C ILE A 71 -3.06 -5.55 2.36
N ALA A 72 -3.33 -5.19 3.60
CA ALA A 72 -4.63 -4.75 4.05
C ALA A 72 -4.60 -3.24 4.34
N ARG A 73 -5.75 -2.60 4.20
CA ARG A 73 -5.95 -1.18 4.55
C ARG A 73 -7.27 -0.95 5.27
N ARG A 74 -7.33 0.10 6.07
CA ARG A 74 -8.56 0.60 6.70
C ARG A 74 -8.51 2.12 6.77
N LYS A 75 -9.67 2.77 6.79
CA LYS A 75 -9.72 4.22 6.98
C LYS A 75 -9.22 4.58 8.38
N THR A 76 -8.37 5.58 8.47
CA THR A 76 -8.07 6.27 9.73
C THR A 76 -9.27 7.16 10.06
N GLN A 77 -9.79 7.04 11.28
CA GLN A 77 -10.86 7.92 11.79
C GLN A 77 -10.36 9.36 11.92
#